data_AF-A0A6N2D8Y5-F1
#
_entry.id   AF-A0A6N2D8Y5-F1
#
_cell.length_a   1.000
_cell.length_b   1.000
_cell.length_c   1.000
_cell.angle_alpha   90.00
_cell.angle_beta   90.00
_cell.angle_gamma   90.00
#
_symmetry.space_group_name_H-M   'P 1'
#
loop_
_entity.id
_entity.type
_entity.pdbx_description
1 polymer ?
#
loop_
_entity_poly.entity_id
_entity_poly.type
_entity_poly.pdbx_seq_one_letter_code
_entity_poly.pdbx_strand_id
1 'polypeptide(L)'
;MRMSPGSSPLPLPWFRGRLLSGQTRLLLLLLVPFFGFAASGCGGDAAEEEESRGSVSTASSHARSGSSSASEATQEPSTAVASGLQWSLPISDWPAGLLSVSGTAPDDVWVAGAADAQGPAVLHWDGVAWERLEAPVPHNLWWVHALSPDEVFFGGEQGTVLRWTPERFERLRTPALARHTVFGVWARASDDVYAVGGIGSRGGFVWHHDGDQWHELALPPDLPRLHHGDRPALFKVWGDADDLWVVGGLGVVLRSRGGGPLERVAIDSEDTLFTVTGSGAGRVLAVGGGVEGRVLSLAPTAANLSIPALPLLQGVTFGLQEEAWVSGAFGTILREEAGDLVPVAPGLEVPGESLHAIWVDPAGGVWSVGGNVISAALDRGVLVHGAPSGVRAPALLEAPEPEAEPVQCTTPRPDLGAWSVARIWNEEALGAIRRALPEPTVHARNLYHVSLALHDAWAAWEPEREGLIHAGEIGAGGASDRRAAMSHAALRVLEHRYRQRTGGEASMRCFERTATLLGVDPDERRMEGDDAPAIGNRIGAAVIEAFARDGANEHIDYKDPTYRFGN
;
A
#
# COMPACT_ATOMS: atom_id res chain seq x y z
N MET A 1 57.92 -33.86 10.06
CA MET A 1 58.07 -33.17 11.35
C MET A 1 57.04 -32.05 11.41
N ARG A 2 56.23 -31.98 12.47
CA ARG A 2 55.12 -31.02 12.69
C ARG A 2 55.63 -29.55 12.75
N MET A 3 54.84 -28.57 12.28
CA MET A 3 54.04 -27.64 13.13
C MET A 3 53.37 -26.49 12.34
N SER A 4 52.30 -25.98 12.98
CA SER A 4 51.14 -25.17 12.60
C SER A 4 51.29 -23.72 12.08
N PRO A 5 50.17 -23.07 11.64
CA PRO A 5 50.10 -21.73 11.06
C PRO A 5 49.59 -20.64 12.03
N GLY A 6 49.77 -19.37 11.66
CA GLY A 6 49.02 -18.23 12.22
C GLY A 6 49.60 -16.87 11.83
N SER A 7 48.82 -16.04 11.13
CA SER A 7 48.67 -14.59 11.40
C SER A 7 47.73 -13.91 10.39
N SER A 8 46.85 -13.08 10.94
CA SER A 8 45.78 -12.29 10.33
C SER A 8 46.28 -11.06 9.53
N PRO A 9 45.44 -10.42 8.69
CA PRO A 9 45.83 -9.25 7.90
C PRO A 9 45.64 -7.92 8.65
N LEU A 10 46.47 -6.93 8.29
CA LEU A 10 46.51 -5.55 8.80
C LEU A 10 45.53 -4.62 8.04
N PRO A 11 45.00 -3.54 8.66
CA PRO A 11 44.09 -2.59 8.01
C PRO A 11 44.82 -1.39 7.35
N LEU A 12 44.22 -0.83 6.30
CA LEU A 12 44.66 0.35 5.56
C LEU A 12 44.28 1.69 6.26
N PRO A 13 45.04 2.78 6.07
CA PRO A 13 44.90 4.01 6.85
C PRO A 13 43.94 5.05 6.24
N TRP A 14 43.29 5.80 7.13
CA TRP A 14 42.40 6.93 6.85
C TRP A 14 43.18 8.23 6.62
N PHE A 15 42.80 9.00 5.59
CA PHE A 15 43.33 10.35 5.33
C PHE A 15 42.53 11.42 6.09
N ARG A 16 43.23 12.26 6.87
CA ARG A 16 42.69 13.51 7.45
C ARG A 16 42.86 14.66 6.44
N GLY A 17 41.76 15.28 6.01
CA GLY A 17 41.75 16.50 5.20
C GLY A 17 41.55 17.76 6.05
N ARG A 18 42.43 18.75 5.89
CA ARG A 18 42.37 20.08 6.51
C ARG A 18 41.34 20.98 5.81
N LEU A 19 40.68 21.83 6.61
CA LEU A 19 39.85 22.97 6.21
C LEU A 19 40.66 24.01 5.41
N LEU A 20 40.11 24.45 4.29
CA LEU A 20 40.46 25.71 3.62
C LEU A 20 39.17 26.48 3.32
N SER A 21 39.18 27.75 3.74
CA SER A 21 38.14 28.75 3.61
C SER A 21 38.14 29.40 2.22
N GLY A 22 36.97 29.82 1.74
CA GLY A 22 36.87 30.68 0.54
C GLY A 22 35.45 30.72 -0.03
N GLN A 23 34.80 31.87 0.10
CA GLN A 23 33.42 32.15 -0.28
C GLN A 23 33.17 32.06 -1.79
N THR A 24 31.99 31.55 -2.20
CA THR A 24 31.09 32.24 -3.15
C THR A 24 29.66 31.73 -2.92
N ARG A 25 28.72 32.65 -2.63
CA ARG A 25 27.28 32.40 -2.56
C ARG A 25 26.71 32.38 -3.98
N LEU A 26 25.86 31.39 -4.31
CA LEU A 26 24.68 31.64 -5.13
C LEU A 26 23.54 30.68 -4.77
N LEU A 27 22.35 31.27 -4.76
CA LEU A 27 21.07 30.82 -4.27
C LEU A 27 20.39 29.85 -5.25
N LEU A 28 19.82 28.73 -4.77
CA LEU A 28 18.57 28.18 -5.32
C LEU A 28 17.81 27.42 -4.23
N LEU A 29 16.73 28.04 -3.76
CA LEU A 29 15.66 27.45 -2.97
C LEU A 29 14.76 26.63 -3.91
N LEU A 30 14.54 25.36 -3.60
CA LEU A 30 13.30 24.62 -3.88
C LEU A 30 13.26 23.43 -2.91
N LEU A 31 12.60 23.66 -1.77
CA LEU A 31 12.21 22.64 -0.81
C LEU A 31 10.88 22.04 -1.26
N VAL A 32 10.84 20.73 -1.46
CA VAL A 32 9.63 19.91 -1.50
C VAL A 32 9.74 18.91 -0.34
N PRO A 33 8.89 18.94 0.69
CA PRO A 33 8.88 17.87 1.68
C PRO A 33 7.96 16.73 1.22
N PHE A 34 8.54 15.54 1.15
CA PHE A 34 7.83 14.26 1.06
C PHE A 34 7.45 13.76 2.47
N PHE A 35 6.34 13.04 2.52
CA PHE A 35 5.72 12.42 3.69
C PHE A 35 6.59 11.34 4.35
N GLY A 36 6.48 11.26 5.68
CA GLY A 36 6.87 10.10 6.48
C GLY A 36 6.01 10.05 7.74
N PHE A 37 5.24 8.97 7.91
CA PHE A 37 4.51 8.64 9.12
C PHE A 37 5.50 8.49 10.28
N ALA A 38 5.24 9.19 11.39
CA ALA A 38 6.06 9.12 12.59
C ALA A 38 5.70 7.88 13.41
N ALA A 39 6.66 6.97 13.57
CA ALA A 39 6.71 6.03 14.66
C ALA A 39 7.16 6.77 15.94
N SER A 40 6.34 6.74 16.98
CA SER A 40 6.63 7.35 18.28
C SER A 40 7.72 6.54 19.00
N GLY A 41 8.95 7.04 18.99
CA GLY A 41 10.03 6.55 19.84
C GLY A 41 9.99 7.23 21.21
N CYS A 42 9.86 6.42 22.26
CA CYS A 42 10.11 6.81 23.65
C CYS A 42 11.57 7.23 23.83
N GLY A 43 11.80 8.49 24.20
CA GLY A 43 13.06 8.96 24.76
C GLY A 43 12.95 8.99 26.28
N GLY A 44 13.74 8.15 26.95
CA GLY A 44 13.87 8.14 28.40
C GLY A 44 14.76 9.28 28.90
N ASP A 45 14.34 9.90 29.99
CA ASP A 45 15.22 10.70 30.84
C ASP A 45 15.83 9.81 31.92
N ALA A 46 17.15 9.91 32.02
CA ALA A 46 17.96 9.29 33.05
C ALA A 46 17.82 10.07 34.37
N ALA A 47 17.48 9.37 35.44
CA ALA A 47 17.74 9.81 36.80
C ALA A 47 18.55 8.73 37.52
N GLU A 48 19.69 9.16 38.06
CA GLU A 48 20.59 8.42 38.94
C GLU A 48 19.86 7.99 40.22
N GLU A 49 20.11 6.77 40.73
CA GLU A 49 20.43 6.54 42.14
C GLU A 49 20.85 5.09 42.43
N GLU A 50 22.09 5.00 42.92
CA GLU A 50 22.72 4.09 43.89
C GLU A 50 22.36 2.59 44.05
N GLU A 51 23.45 1.82 44.05
CA GLU A 51 23.62 0.46 44.58
C GLU A 51 23.02 0.24 45.97
N SER A 52 22.36 -0.91 46.18
CA SER A 52 22.72 -1.73 47.35
C SER A 52 22.47 -3.22 47.15
N ARG A 53 23.45 -3.99 47.62
CA ARG A 53 23.58 -5.45 47.58
C ARG A 53 22.59 -6.15 48.51
N GLY A 54 22.17 -7.36 48.14
CA GLY A 54 21.47 -8.26 49.04
C GLY A 54 21.36 -9.70 48.52
N SER A 55 22.49 -10.42 48.49
CA SER A 55 22.50 -11.88 48.40
C SER A 55 22.12 -12.50 49.75
N VAL A 56 21.19 -13.47 49.81
CA VAL A 56 21.33 -14.64 50.70
C VAL A 56 20.62 -15.87 50.08
N SER A 57 21.38 -16.96 50.13
CA SER A 57 21.14 -18.31 49.66
C SER A 57 20.45 -19.19 50.73
N THR A 58 19.58 -20.09 50.25
CA THR A 58 19.32 -21.49 50.69
C THR A 58 19.00 -21.84 52.14
N ALA A 59 17.88 -22.56 52.33
CA ALA A 59 17.88 -23.85 53.02
C ALA A 59 16.64 -24.70 52.65
N SER A 60 16.92 -25.96 52.32
CA SER A 60 16.01 -27.02 51.89
C SER A 60 15.49 -27.87 53.06
N SER A 61 14.24 -28.34 53.00
CA SER A 61 13.87 -29.70 53.48
C SER A 61 12.53 -30.21 52.94
N HIS A 62 12.67 -31.18 52.03
CA HIS A 62 11.82 -32.35 51.72
C HIS A 62 10.48 -32.56 52.44
N ALA A 63 9.40 -32.68 51.65
CA ALA A 63 8.45 -33.80 51.72
C ALA A 63 7.66 -33.95 50.39
N ARG A 64 7.61 -35.18 49.88
CA ARG A 64 6.95 -35.59 48.62
C ARG A 64 5.42 -35.61 48.74
N SER A 65 4.72 -35.11 47.73
CA SER A 65 3.46 -35.71 47.23
C SER A 65 3.04 -35.14 45.88
N GLY A 66 2.69 -36.02 44.95
CA GLY A 66 1.63 -35.78 43.97
C GLY A 66 1.99 -34.94 42.74
N SER A 67 2.26 -35.60 41.63
CA SER A 67 2.20 -35.02 40.29
C SER A 67 0.77 -34.55 39.98
N SER A 68 0.58 -33.27 39.71
CA SER A 68 -0.44 -32.80 38.77
C SER A 68 0.11 -31.57 38.06
N SER A 69 0.49 -31.74 36.80
CA SER A 69 0.73 -30.65 35.86
C SER A 69 -0.53 -29.81 35.76
N ALA A 70 -0.55 -28.65 36.43
CA ALA A 70 -1.50 -27.61 36.13
C ALA A 70 -1.06 -27.00 34.79
N SER A 71 -1.85 -27.28 33.75
CA SER A 71 -1.78 -26.59 32.48
C SER A 71 -2.02 -25.10 32.72
N GLU A 72 -1.03 -24.26 32.39
CA GLU A 72 -1.34 -22.90 31.95
C GLU A 72 -2.21 -23.04 30.71
N ALA A 73 -3.52 -22.83 30.89
CA ALA A 73 -4.45 -22.69 29.79
C ALA A 73 -4.08 -21.39 29.07
N THR A 74 -3.30 -21.54 28.01
CA THR A 74 -3.27 -20.59 26.90
C THR A 74 -4.71 -20.48 26.43
N GLN A 75 -5.31 -19.30 26.63
CA GLN A 75 -6.65 -19.01 26.17
C GLN A 75 -6.60 -19.05 24.64
N GLU A 76 -7.13 -20.13 24.06
CA GLU A 76 -7.27 -20.29 22.61
C GLU A 76 -8.06 -19.09 22.03
N PRO A 77 -7.73 -18.64 20.80
CA PRO A 77 -8.51 -17.61 20.13
C PRO A 77 -9.98 -18.06 20.03
N SER A 78 -10.91 -17.11 20.23
CA SER A 78 -12.35 -17.38 20.10
C SER A 78 -12.63 -18.16 18.81
N THR A 79 -13.14 -19.37 18.95
CA THR A 79 -13.39 -20.28 17.82
C THR A 79 -14.32 -19.60 16.81
N ALA A 80 -13.82 -19.35 15.61
CA ALA A 80 -14.61 -18.77 14.52
C ALA A 80 -15.84 -19.64 14.21
N VAL A 81 -16.98 -19.01 13.91
CA VAL A 81 -18.25 -19.70 13.71
C VAL A 81 -18.50 -19.99 12.23
N ALA A 82 -19.05 -21.16 11.91
CA ALA A 82 -19.52 -21.47 10.57
C ALA A 82 -20.82 -20.69 10.27
N SER A 83 -20.73 -19.68 9.42
CA SER A 83 -21.83 -18.76 9.05
C SER A 83 -23.01 -19.38 8.28
N GLY A 84 -22.93 -20.66 7.86
CA GLY A 84 -23.92 -21.26 6.95
C GLY A 84 -23.88 -20.68 5.52
N LEU A 85 -22.92 -19.79 5.24
CA LEU A 85 -22.68 -19.19 3.93
C LEU A 85 -21.63 -19.98 3.15
N GLN A 86 -21.78 -19.99 1.83
CA GLN A 86 -20.78 -20.50 0.89
C GLN A 86 -19.89 -19.34 0.45
N TRP A 87 -18.66 -19.33 0.96
CA TRP A 87 -17.70 -18.27 0.69
C TRP A 87 -16.98 -18.48 -0.65
N SER A 88 -16.75 -17.37 -1.35
CA SER A 88 -16.03 -17.30 -2.61
C SER A 88 -15.22 -16.01 -2.71
N LEU A 89 -14.27 -15.99 -3.64
CA LEU A 89 -13.49 -14.80 -4.02
C LEU A 89 -13.83 -14.45 -5.48
N PRO A 90 -14.94 -13.75 -5.76
CA PRO A 90 -15.29 -13.35 -7.13
C PRO A 90 -14.22 -12.50 -7.81
N ILE A 91 -13.47 -11.71 -7.03
CA ILE A 91 -12.34 -10.91 -7.50
C ILE A 91 -11.18 -11.15 -6.53
N SER A 92 -10.03 -11.61 -7.01
CA SER A 92 -8.86 -11.92 -6.18
C SER A 92 -7.65 -11.03 -6.41
N ASP A 93 -7.59 -10.31 -7.53
CA ASP A 93 -6.42 -9.49 -7.90
C ASP A 93 -6.77 -8.38 -8.90
N TRP A 94 -7.71 -7.51 -8.56
CA TRP A 94 -8.04 -6.36 -9.39
C TRP A 94 -6.87 -5.34 -9.42
N PRO A 95 -6.58 -4.66 -10.53
CA PRO A 95 -5.42 -3.77 -10.62
C PRO A 95 -5.48 -2.58 -9.64
N ALA A 96 -6.70 -2.12 -9.34
CA ALA A 96 -6.97 -1.06 -8.36
C ALA A 96 -7.55 -1.64 -7.06
N GLY A 97 -7.30 -0.97 -5.94
CA GLY A 97 -7.94 -1.27 -4.66
C GLY A 97 -9.44 -0.99 -4.73
N LEU A 98 -10.26 -1.93 -4.25
CA LEU A 98 -11.72 -1.78 -4.20
C LEU A 98 -12.09 -1.18 -2.82
N LEU A 99 -12.72 -0.01 -2.84
CA LEU A 99 -12.87 0.84 -1.66
C LEU A 99 -14.29 0.82 -1.08
N SER A 100 -15.30 0.48 -1.87
CA SER A 100 -16.68 0.52 -1.39
C SER A 100 -17.56 -0.43 -2.17
N VAL A 101 -18.53 -1.02 -1.48
CA VAL A 101 -19.55 -1.91 -2.05
C VAL A 101 -20.92 -1.50 -1.51
N SER A 102 -21.91 -1.47 -2.38
CA SER A 102 -23.31 -1.18 -2.06
C SER A 102 -24.18 -1.85 -3.12
N GLY A 103 -25.47 -2.05 -2.85
CA GLY A 103 -26.37 -2.67 -3.81
C GLY A 103 -27.81 -2.55 -3.35
N THR A 104 -28.74 -2.97 -4.21
CA THR A 104 -30.17 -3.02 -3.86
C THR A 104 -30.70 -4.44 -3.77
N ALA A 105 -30.02 -5.41 -4.39
CA ALA A 105 -30.40 -6.80 -4.43
C ALA A 105 -29.16 -7.71 -4.65
N PRO A 106 -29.26 -9.04 -4.45
CA PRO A 106 -28.15 -9.96 -4.73
C PRO A 106 -27.70 -10.01 -6.20
N ASP A 107 -28.56 -9.51 -7.09
CA ASP A 107 -28.36 -9.35 -8.53
C ASP A 107 -28.22 -7.87 -8.96
N ASP A 108 -28.00 -6.97 -8.01
CA ASP A 108 -27.68 -5.56 -8.28
C ASP A 108 -26.67 -5.05 -7.26
N VAL A 109 -25.38 -5.23 -7.58
CA VAL A 109 -24.26 -4.89 -6.69
C VAL A 109 -23.25 -3.99 -7.40
N TRP A 110 -22.89 -2.91 -6.72
CA TRP A 110 -22.00 -1.87 -7.18
C TRP A 110 -20.74 -1.80 -6.35
N VAL A 111 -19.60 -1.67 -7.02
CA VAL A 111 -18.28 -1.51 -6.40
C VAL A 111 -17.62 -0.26 -6.93
N ALA A 112 -17.03 0.53 -6.03
CA ALA A 112 -16.19 1.67 -6.36
C ALA A 112 -14.78 1.52 -5.79
N GLY A 113 -13.79 2.04 -6.49
CA GLY A 113 -12.39 1.92 -6.06
C GLY A 113 -11.44 2.96 -6.64
N ALA A 114 -10.16 2.68 -6.43
CA ALA A 114 -9.07 3.49 -6.91
C ALA A 114 -8.96 3.47 -8.45
N ALA A 115 -8.21 4.44 -8.98
CA ALA A 115 -7.94 4.57 -10.40
C ALA A 115 -6.73 3.74 -10.83
N ASP A 116 -6.91 2.98 -11.90
CA ASP A 116 -5.84 2.33 -12.65
C ASP A 116 -5.63 3.05 -14.00
N ALA A 117 -5.01 2.37 -14.96
CA ALA A 117 -4.77 2.91 -16.30
C ALA A 117 -6.07 3.30 -17.05
N GLN A 118 -7.22 2.73 -16.70
CA GLN A 118 -8.53 2.98 -17.32
C GLN A 118 -9.42 3.92 -16.49
N GLY A 119 -8.88 4.53 -15.42
CA GLY A 119 -9.66 5.36 -14.48
C GLY A 119 -10.14 4.58 -13.25
N PRO A 120 -11.06 5.13 -12.43
CA PRO A 120 -11.53 4.47 -11.21
C PRO A 120 -12.21 3.13 -11.52
N ALA A 121 -12.03 2.17 -10.62
CA ALA A 121 -12.83 0.95 -10.64
C ALA A 121 -14.29 1.30 -10.35
N VAL A 122 -15.18 1.12 -11.32
CA VAL A 122 -16.63 1.14 -11.16
C VAL A 122 -17.16 -0.15 -11.75
N LEU A 123 -17.58 -1.08 -10.90
CA LEU A 123 -18.04 -2.41 -11.28
C LEU A 123 -19.50 -2.57 -10.91
N HIS A 124 -20.29 -3.16 -11.80
CA HIS A 124 -21.69 -3.49 -11.59
C HIS A 124 -21.93 -4.98 -11.84
N TRP A 125 -22.60 -5.64 -10.91
CA TRP A 125 -23.08 -7.01 -11.05
C TRP A 125 -24.59 -6.99 -11.26
N ASP A 126 -25.05 -7.54 -12.38
CA ASP A 126 -26.45 -7.56 -12.81
C ASP A 126 -27.17 -8.90 -12.53
N GLY A 127 -26.55 -9.77 -11.71
CA GLY A 127 -27.03 -11.14 -11.45
C GLY A 127 -26.55 -12.19 -12.46
N VAL A 128 -25.95 -11.76 -13.57
CA VAL A 128 -25.48 -12.64 -14.65
C VAL A 128 -23.99 -12.46 -14.88
N ALA A 129 -23.54 -11.22 -15.03
CA ALA A 129 -22.18 -10.83 -15.35
C ALA A 129 -21.76 -9.57 -14.58
N TRP A 130 -20.44 -9.40 -14.48
CA TRP A 130 -19.86 -8.14 -14.05
C TRP A 130 -19.60 -7.25 -15.27
N GLU A 131 -19.94 -5.97 -15.15
CA GLU A 131 -19.60 -4.93 -16.10
C GLU A 131 -18.69 -3.88 -15.42
N ARG A 132 -17.60 -3.50 -16.09
CA ARG A 132 -16.83 -2.31 -15.72
C ARG A 132 -17.38 -1.11 -16.48
N LEU A 133 -17.82 -0.09 -15.76
CA LEU A 133 -18.36 1.13 -16.34
C LEU A 133 -17.32 2.25 -16.36
N GLU A 134 -17.27 3.00 -17.46
CA GLU A 134 -16.38 4.15 -17.60
C GLU A 134 -16.97 5.39 -16.91
N ALA A 135 -16.43 5.74 -15.74
CA ALA A 135 -16.78 6.99 -15.07
C ALA A 135 -16.09 8.19 -15.76
N PRO A 136 -16.75 9.37 -15.85
CA PRO A 136 -16.19 10.55 -16.52
C PRO A 136 -15.16 11.31 -15.65
N VAL A 137 -14.31 10.59 -14.93
CA VAL A 137 -13.26 11.13 -14.06
C VAL A 137 -12.02 10.22 -14.04
N PRO A 138 -10.79 10.77 -13.95
CA PRO A 138 -9.57 9.97 -13.99
C PRO A 138 -9.03 9.56 -12.60
N HIS A 139 -9.74 9.88 -11.52
CA HIS A 139 -9.23 9.78 -10.14
C HIS A 139 -10.12 8.91 -9.25
N ASN A 140 -9.62 8.58 -8.06
CA ASN A 140 -10.22 7.60 -7.16
C ASN A 140 -11.67 7.94 -6.77
N LEU A 141 -12.52 6.91 -6.74
CA LEU A 141 -13.84 6.95 -6.12
C LEU A 141 -13.79 6.17 -4.80
N TRP A 142 -14.07 6.87 -3.69
CA TRP A 142 -13.87 6.38 -2.33
C TRP A 142 -15.11 5.74 -1.72
N TRP A 143 -16.30 5.99 -2.29
CA TRP A 143 -17.55 5.47 -1.76
C TRP A 143 -18.62 5.34 -2.84
N VAL A 144 -19.45 4.30 -2.71
CA VAL A 144 -20.67 4.10 -3.51
C VAL A 144 -21.88 3.93 -2.60
N HIS A 145 -23.01 4.50 -3.01
CA HIS A 145 -24.32 4.35 -2.38
C HIS A 145 -25.37 4.08 -3.46
N ALA A 146 -25.87 2.85 -3.52
CA ALA A 146 -26.97 2.48 -4.39
C ALA A 146 -28.30 2.89 -3.75
N LEU A 147 -28.93 3.94 -4.29
CA LEU A 147 -30.23 4.43 -3.79
C LEU A 147 -31.37 3.55 -4.31
N SER A 148 -31.28 3.18 -5.59
CA SER A 148 -32.23 2.31 -6.28
C SER A 148 -31.51 1.58 -7.44
N PRO A 149 -32.13 0.56 -8.06
CA PRO A 149 -31.53 -0.12 -9.22
C PRO A 149 -31.14 0.83 -10.37
N ASP A 150 -31.83 1.97 -10.50
CA ASP A 150 -31.63 2.94 -11.58
C ASP A 150 -30.91 4.21 -11.10
N GLU A 151 -30.43 4.24 -9.84
CA GLU A 151 -29.81 5.44 -9.30
C GLU A 151 -28.75 5.14 -8.24
N VAL A 152 -27.50 5.49 -8.56
CA VAL A 152 -26.33 5.21 -7.72
C VAL A 152 -25.45 6.45 -7.60
N PHE A 153 -24.99 6.73 -6.39
CA PHE A 153 -24.12 7.87 -6.10
C PHE A 153 -22.71 7.43 -5.76
N PHE A 154 -21.73 8.19 -6.24
CA PHE A 154 -20.31 7.97 -5.99
C PHE A 154 -19.65 9.22 -5.42
N GLY A 155 -18.82 9.06 -4.39
CA GLY A 155 -17.99 10.11 -3.83
C GLY A 155 -16.51 9.85 -4.13
N GLY A 156 -15.73 10.89 -4.44
CA GLY A 156 -14.32 10.71 -4.75
C GLY A 156 -13.44 11.95 -4.65
N GLU A 157 -12.23 11.81 -5.18
CA GLU A 157 -11.22 12.88 -5.20
C GLU A 157 -11.66 14.11 -6.00
N GLN A 158 -10.96 15.22 -5.79
CA GLN A 158 -11.29 16.52 -6.37
C GLN A 158 -12.74 16.95 -6.11
N GLY A 159 -13.24 16.60 -4.92
CA GLY A 159 -14.59 16.87 -4.46
C GLY A 159 -15.69 16.28 -5.35
N THR A 160 -15.40 15.17 -6.01
CA THR A 160 -16.31 14.57 -7.00
C THR A 160 -17.51 13.94 -6.32
N VAL A 161 -18.71 14.28 -6.81
CA VAL A 161 -19.92 13.49 -6.61
C VAL A 161 -20.47 13.14 -7.99
N LEU A 162 -20.62 11.85 -8.28
CA LEU A 162 -21.27 11.35 -9.50
C LEU A 162 -22.62 10.76 -9.14
N ARG A 163 -23.60 10.97 -10.02
CA ARG A 163 -24.88 10.27 -10.06
C ARG A 163 -24.88 9.41 -11.32
N TRP A 164 -25.07 8.12 -11.16
CA TRP A 164 -25.31 7.20 -12.26
C TRP A 164 -26.80 6.92 -12.41
N THR A 165 -27.21 6.82 -13.65
CA THR A 165 -28.52 6.36 -14.13
C THR A 165 -28.27 5.42 -15.31
N PRO A 166 -29.22 4.54 -15.69
CA PRO A 166 -29.05 3.65 -16.84
C PRO A 166 -28.66 4.37 -18.13
N GLU A 167 -29.00 5.66 -18.26
CA GLU A 167 -28.65 6.45 -19.45
C GLU A 167 -27.21 7.00 -19.43
N ARG A 168 -26.68 7.38 -18.26
CA ARG A 168 -25.36 8.04 -18.13
C ARG A 168 -24.90 8.24 -16.69
N PHE A 169 -23.61 8.53 -16.55
CA PHE A 169 -23.08 9.29 -15.43
C PHE A 169 -23.31 10.80 -15.58
N GLU A 170 -23.64 11.44 -14.47
CA GLU A 170 -23.71 12.88 -14.30
C GLU A 170 -22.83 13.32 -13.13
N ARG A 171 -21.95 14.31 -13.36
CA ARG A 171 -21.16 14.92 -12.29
C ARG A 171 -21.95 16.06 -11.66
N LEU A 172 -22.36 15.89 -10.40
CA LEU A 172 -23.00 16.94 -9.63
C LEU A 172 -21.94 18.00 -9.27
N ARG A 173 -22.22 19.28 -9.57
CA ARG A 173 -21.27 20.37 -9.34
C ARG A 173 -21.21 20.73 -7.87
N THR A 174 -20.17 20.28 -7.18
CA THR A 174 -19.96 20.56 -5.76
C THR A 174 -19.28 21.92 -5.52
N PRO A 175 -19.33 22.46 -4.29
CA PRO A 175 -18.59 23.68 -3.89
C PRO A 175 -17.06 23.46 -3.78
N ALA A 176 -16.57 22.31 -4.23
CA ALA A 176 -15.24 21.82 -3.93
C ALA A 176 -14.11 22.57 -4.65
N LEU A 177 -12.92 22.44 -4.07
CA LEU A 177 -11.66 22.75 -4.72
C LEU A 177 -10.94 21.44 -5.08
N ALA A 178 -10.05 21.46 -6.07
CA ALA A 178 -9.38 20.27 -6.60
C ALA A 178 -8.63 19.41 -5.56
N ARG A 179 -8.34 19.97 -4.38
CA ARG A 179 -7.67 19.27 -3.27
C ARG A 179 -8.61 18.51 -2.31
N HIS A 180 -9.92 18.69 -2.43
CA HIS A 180 -10.90 18.02 -1.57
C HIS A 180 -11.11 16.58 -2.02
N THR A 181 -11.41 15.70 -1.08
CA THR A 181 -11.89 14.34 -1.34
C THR A 181 -13.21 14.15 -0.63
N VAL A 182 -14.24 13.68 -1.35
CA VAL A 182 -15.48 13.19 -0.77
C VAL A 182 -15.24 11.73 -0.35
N PHE A 183 -15.06 11.51 0.94
CA PHE A 183 -14.82 10.17 1.48
C PHE A 183 -16.12 9.39 1.68
N GLY A 184 -17.26 10.06 1.86
CA GLY A 184 -18.56 9.42 2.04
C GLY A 184 -19.66 10.18 1.31
N VAL A 185 -20.58 9.43 0.72
CA VAL A 185 -21.81 9.94 0.11
C VAL A 185 -22.98 9.08 0.55
N TRP A 186 -24.10 9.71 0.85
CA TRP A 186 -25.35 9.02 1.20
C TRP A 186 -26.53 9.82 0.64
N ALA A 187 -27.46 9.14 -0.02
CA ALA A 187 -28.67 9.75 -0.55
C ALA A 187 -29.88 9.21 0.21
N ARG A 188 -30.71 10.12 0.74
CA ARG A 188 -32.03 9.79 1.27
C ARG A 188 -33.03 9.60 0.12
N ALA A 189 -32.90 10.47 -0.88
CA ALA A 189 -33.70 10.51 -2.09
C ALA A 189 -32.85 11.10 -3.22
N SER A 190 -33.35 11.06 -4.46
CA SER A 190 -32.65 11.56 -5.64
C SER A 190 -32.26 13.05 -5.54
N ASP A 191 -33.04 13.82 -4.77
CA ASP A 191 -32.90 15.25 -4.52
C ASP A 191 -32.48 15.57 -3.07
N ASP A 192 -32.08 14.58 -2.28
CA ASP A 192 -31.63 14.76 -0.89
C ASP A 192 -30.37 13.94 -0.65
N VAL A 193 -29.20 14.55 -0.92
CA VAL A 193 -27.90 13.86 -0.95
C VAL A 193 -26.90 14.56 -0.04
N TYR A 194 -26.20 13.79 0.78
CA TYR A 194 -25.16 14.28 1.69
C TYR A 194 -23.80 13.77 1.25
N ALA A 195 -22.79 14.63 1.32
CA ALA A 195 -21.40 14.31 1.02
C ALA A 195 -20.50 14.82 2.13
N VAL A 196 -19.55 13.99 2.58
CA VAL A 196 -18.61 14.33 3.65
C VAL A 196 -17.19 14.03 3.21
N GLY A 197 -16.24 14.79 3.74
CA GLY A 197 -14.87 14.65 3.30
C GLY A 197 -13.88 15.57 3.98
N GLY A 198 -12.74 15.74 3.32
CA GLY A 198 -11.66 16.61 3.77
C GLY A 198 -10.52 16.72 2.74
N ILE A 199 -9.35 17.12 3.21
CA ILE A 199 -8.08 17.18 2.46
C ILE A 199 -7.11 16.23 3.16
N GLY A 200 -7.02 14.99 2.67
CA GLY A 200 -6.37 13.92 3.44
C GLY A 200 -7.06 13.77 4.80
N SER A 201 -6.31 13.87 5.91
CA SER A 201 -6.84 13.72 7.27
C SER A 201 -7.40 14.99 7.92
N ARG A 202 -7.49 16.12 7.20
CA ARG A 202 -7.87 17.43 7.78
C ARG A 202 -8.93 18.18 7.00
N GLY A 203 -9.42 19.28 7.55
CA GLY A 203 -10.31 20.21 6.86
C GLY A 203 -11.69 19.63 6.59
N GLY A 204 -12.26 18.91 7.56
CA GLY A 204 -13.56 18.26 7.45
C GLY A 204 -14.68 19.18 6.96
N PHE A 205 -15.55 18.65 6.09
CA PHE A 205 -16.75 19.31 5.59
C PHE A 205 -17.95 18.35 5.54
N VAL A 206 -19.16 18.92 5.59
CA VAL A 206 -20.42 18.24 5.28
C VAL A 206 -21.17 19.11 4.27
N TRP A 207 -21.53 18.54 3.13
CA TRP A 207 -22.35 19.17 2.11
C TRP A 207 -23.70 18.46 2.00
N HIS A 208 -24.74 19.23 1.72
CA HIS A 208 -26.11 18.76 1.50
C HIS A 208 -26.63 19.31 0.18
N HIS A 209 -27.07 18.42 -0.70
CA HIS A 209 -27.73 18.72 -1.96
C HIS A 209 -29.23 18.65 -1.76
N ASP A 210 -29.93 19.74 -2.07
CA ASP A 210 -31.38 19.90 -1.89
C ASP A 210 -32.20 19.66 -3.18
N GLY A 211 -31.55 19.10 -4.20
CA GLY A 211 -32.14 18.85 -5.52
C GLY A 211 -31.78 19.91 -6.56
N ASP A 212 -31.32 21.09 -6.13
CA ASP A 212 -30.89 22.17 -7.00
C ASP A 212 -29.40 22.51 -6.80
N GLN A 213 -28.98 22.70 -5.54
CA GLN A 213 -27.62 23.12 -5.23
C GLN A 213 -27.07 22.45 -3.97
N TRP A 214 -25.73 22.52 -3.84
CA TRP A 214 -25.04 22.07 -2.66
C TRP A 214 -24.89 23.21 -1.65
N HIS A 215 -25.25 22.92 -0.40
CA HIS A 215 -25.04 23.77 0.76
C HIS A 215 -23.98 23.17 1.68
N GLU A 216 -23.04 23.99 2.14
CA GLU A 216 -22.12 23.57 3.20
C GLU A 216 -22.79 23.74 4.57
N LEU A 217 -22.96 22.62 5.28
CA LEU A 217 -23.55 22.62 6.61
C LEU A 217 -22.51 23.10 7.63
N ALA A 218 -22.96 24.01 8.51
CA ALA A 218 -22.12 24.51 9.59
C ALA A 218 -21.75 23.37 10.55
N LEU A 219 -20.45 23.22 10.80
CA LEU A 219 -19.94 22.26 11.78
C LEU A 219 -19.86 22.89 13.19
N PRO A 220 -20.05 22.10 14.26
CA PRO A 220 -19.91 22.58 15.63
C PRO A 220 -18.57 23.31 15.87
N PRO A 221 -18.56 24.43 16.59
CA PRO A 221 -17.32 25.17 16.85
C PRO A 221 -16.36 24.41 17.78
N ASP A 222 -16.88 23.53 18.62
CA ASP A 222 -16.20 22.75 19.65
C ASP A 222 -15.62 21.41 19.15
N LEU A 223 -15.55 21.20 17.83
CA LEU A 223 -14.89 20.01 17.29
C LEU A 223 -13.42 19.95 17.68
N PRO A 224 -12.90 18.74 18.01
CA PRO A 224 -11.48 18.55 18.27
C PRO A 224 -10.64 19.05 17.10
N ARG A 225 -9.41 19.44 17.41
CA ARG A 225 -8.46 20.00 16.44
C ARG A 225 -7.21 19.13 16.38
N LEU A 226 -6.68 18.99 15.18
CA LEU A 226 -5.34 18.46 14.96
C LEU A 226 -4.31 19.40 15.58
N HIS A 227 -3.08 18.93 15.80
CA HIS A 227 -2.00 19.72 16.39
C HIS A 227 -1.70 21.05 15.66
N HIS A 228 -2.04 21.13 14.37
CA HIS A 228 -1.85 22.31 13.54
C HIS A 228 -3.06 23.25 13.49
N GLY A 229 -4.10 22.98 14.30
CA GLY A 229 -5.29 23.82 14.45
C GLY A 229 -6.44 23.51 13.48
N ASP A 230 -6.21 22.68 12.47
CA ASP A 230 -7.25 22.24 11.53
C ASP A 230 -8.22 21.24 12.17
N ARG A 231 -9.46 21.22 11.68
CA ARG A 231 -10.43 20.15 11.98
C ARG A 231 -9.96 18.83 11.37
N PRO A 232 -10.24 17.66 11.98
CA PRO A 232 -10.04 16.37 11.31
C PRO A 232 -10.96 16.25 10.09
N ALA A 233 -10.59 15.36 9.16
CA ALA A 233 -11.46 14.97 8.05
C ALA A 233 -12.66 14.16 8.56
N LEU A 234 -13.76 14.24 7.81
CA LEU A 234 -14.96 13.43 8.03
C LEU A 234 -15.00 12.34 6.96
N PHE A 235 -15.24 11.10 7.36
CA PHE A 235 -15.04 9.93 6.52
C PHE A 235 -16.34 9.36 5.97
N LYS A 236 -17.38 9.19 6.79
CA LYS A 236 -18.67 8.63 6.34
C LYS A 236 -19.86 9.35 6.91
N VAL A 237 -20.94 9.22 6.16
CA VAL A 237 -22.26 9.74 6.48
C VAL A 237 -23.28 8.63 6.26
N TRP A 238 -24.24 8.54 7.16
CA TRP A 238 -25.41 7.68 7.04
C TRP A 238 -26.59 8.41 7.66
N GLY A 239 -27.80 8.15 7.19
CA GLY A 239 -28.99 8.69 7.82
C GLY A 239 -30.21 7.79 7.64
N ASP A 240 -31.28 8.20 8.28
CA ASP A 240 -32.63 7.70 8.07
C ASP A 240 -33.57 8.87 7.75
N ALA A 241 -34.88 8.67 7.97
CA ALA A 241 -35.90 9.69 7.74
C ALA A 241 -35.72 10.93 8.61
N ASP A 242 -35.25 10.76 9.86
CA ASP A 242 -35.21 11.81 10.86
C ASP A 242 -33.78 12.18 11.27
N ASP A 243 -32.84 11.25 11.19
CA ASP A 243 -31.47 11.44 11.68
C ASP A 243 -30.43 11.40 10.56
N LEU A 244 -29.37 12.18 10.74
CA LEU A 244 -28.14 12.13 9.95
C LEU A 244 -26.97 11.96 10.90
N TRP A 245 -26.09 11.00 10.62
CA TRP A 245 -24.89 10.70 11.38
C TRP A 245 -23.66 10.86 10.51
N VAL A 246 -22.62 11.48 11.07
CA VAL A 246 -21.33 11.68 10.40
C VAL A 246 -20.22 11.28 11.34
N VAL A 247 -19.22 10.54 10.84
CA VAL A 247 -18.04 10.14 11.61
C VAL A 247 -16.75 10.55 10.93
N GLY A 248 -15.68 10.71 11.71
CA GLY A 248 -14.39 11.19 11.19
C GLY A 248 -13.19 10.88 12.08
N GLY A 249 -12.08 11.56 11.79
CA GLY A 249 -10.87 11.49 12.60
C GLY A 249 -11.06 12.08 14.00
N LEU A 250 -10.17 11.70 14.92
CA LEU A 250 -10.18 12.16 16.33
C LEU A 250 -11.51 11.87 17.06
N GLY A 251 -12.12 10.70 16.81
CA GLY A 251 -13.38 10.30 17.45
C GLY A 251 -14.56 11.22 17.16
N VAL A 252 -14.52 12.02 16.09
CA VAL A 252 -15.63 12.92 15.75
C VAL A 252 -16.85 12.11 15.35
N VAL A 253 -17.94 12.31 16.09
CA VAL A 253 -19.29 11.84 15.76
C VAL A 253 -20.22 13.05 15.78
N LEU A 254 -20.96 13.26 14.69
CA LEU A 254 -21.97 14.30 14.57
C LEU A 254 -23.34 13.66 14.35
N ARG A 255 -24.38 14.31 14.87
CA ARG A 255 -25.77 13.98 14.59
C ARG A 255 -26.56 15.24 14.25
N SER A 256 -27.37 15.19 13.21
CA SER A 256 -28.47 16.13 12.99
C SER A 256 -29.79 15.38 13.18
N ARG A 257 -30.76 16.00 13.85
CA ARG A 257 -32.10 15.44 14.08
C ARG A 257 -33.15 16.33 13.43
N GLY A 258 -34.10 15.73 12.70
CA GLY A 258 -35.20 16.41 12.03
C GLY A 258 -34.75 17.54 11.09
N GLY A 259 -33.59 17.40 10.44
CA GLY A 259 -32.98 18.45 9.61
C GLY A 259 -32.44 19.66 10.39
N GLY A 260 -32.26 19.52 11.70
CA GLY A 260 -31.65 20.54 12.56
C GLY A 260 -30.13 20.71 12.34
N PRO A 261 -29.46 21.56 13.14
CA PRO A 261 -28.02 21.72 13.05
C PRO A 261 -27.29 20.40 13.38
N LEU A 262 -26.07 20.26 12.85
CA LEU A 262 -25.16 19.20 13.28
C LEU A 262 -24.69 19.49 14.70
N GLU A 263 -24.83 18.50 15.58
CA GLU A 263 -24.37 18.55 16.96
C GLU A 263 -23.35 17.44 17.20
N ARG A 264 -22.33 17.72 18.01
CA ARG A 264 -21.33 16.72 18.37
C ARG A 264 -21.93 15.73 19.37
N VAL A 265 -21.78 14.44 19.10
CA VAL A 265 -22.10 13.37 20.04
C VAL A 265 -20.83 12.98 20.77
N ALA A 266 -20.88 13.01 22.10
CA ALA A 266 -19.74 12.62 22.93
C ALA A 266 -19.57 11.09 22.92
N ILE A 267 -18.34 10.64 22.71
CA ILE A 267 -17.92 9.25 22.83
C ILE A 267 -16.64 9.18 23.67
N ASP A 268 -16.39 8.02 24.28
CA ASP A 268 -15.18 7.75 25.06
C ASP A 268 -14.08 7.13 24.18
N SER A 269 -13.73 7.83 23.11
CA SER A 269 -12.64 7.45 22.20
C SER A 269 -12.21 8.65 21.35
N GLU A 270 -10.91 8.71 21.07
CA GLU A 270 -10.32 9.65 20.10
C GLU A 270 -9.85 8.94 18.82
N ASP A 271 -10.13 7.63 18.70
CA ASP A 271 -9.73 6.84 17.53
C ASP A 271 -10.44 7.36 16.27
N THR A 272 -9.79 7.16 15.12
CA THR A 272 -10.43 7.48 13.84
C THR A 272 -11.56 6.52 13.56
N LEU A 273 -12.73 7.05 13.20
CA LEU A 273 -13.90 6.27 12.79
C LEU A 273 -14.05 6.30 11.28
N PHE A 274 -14.02 5.12 10.66
CA PHE A 274 -14.00 4.95 9.21
C PHE A 274 -15.38 4.73 8.60
N THR A 275 -16.33 4.13 9.32
CA THR A 275 -17.70 3.91 8.81
C THR A 275 -18.74 4.06 9.91
N VAL A 276 -19.92 4.56 9.52
CA VAL A 276 -21.13 4.64 10.35
C VAL A 276 -22.30 4.07 9.56
N THR A 277 -23.18 3.34 10.25
CA THR A 277 -24.39 2.76 9.68
C THR A 277 -25.47 2.65 10.75
N GLY A 278 -26.73 2.53 10.34
CA GLY A 278 -27.85 2.35 11.26
C GLY A 278 -28.84 1.29 10.79
N SER A 279 -29.65 0.79 11.73
CA SER A 279 -30.69 -0.22 11.52
C SER A 279 -32.10 0.39 11.53
N GLY A 280 -33.08 -0.35 11.01
CA GLY A 280 -34.49 0.06 11.05
C GLY A 280 -35.06 0.18 12.47
N ALA A 281 -34.52 -0.55 13.44
CA ALA A 281 -34.89 -0.41 14.85
C ALA A 281 -34.17 0.74 15.60
N GLY A 282 -33.40 1.57 14.89
CA GLY A 282 -32.72 2.74 15.46
C GLY A 282 -31.40 2.44 16.17
N ARG A 283 -30.78 1.27 15.92
CA ARG A 283 -29.38 1.04 16.31
C ARG A 283 -28.48 1.83 15.36
N VAL A 284 -27.40 2.40 15.90
CA VAL A 284 -26.38 3.09 15.09
C VAL A 284 -25.02 2.61 15.54
N LEU A 285 -24.22 2.11 14.60
CA LEU A 285 -22.87 1.63 14.84
C LEU A 285 -21.86 2.46 14.08
N ALA A 286 -20.71 2.68 14.69
CA ALA A 286 -19.53 3.19 14.02
C ALA A 286 -18.34 2.27 14.25
N VAL A 287 -17.50 2.10 13.23
CA VAL A 287 -16.27 1.31 13.34
C VAL A 287 -15.06 2.13 12.98
N GLY A 288 -13.95 1.76 13.58
CA GLY A 288 -12.70 2.44 13.37
C GLY A 288 -11.57 1.82 14.16
N GLY A 289 -10.62 2.65 14.55
CA GLY A 289 -9.53 2.26 15.42
C GLY A 289 -8.20 2.92 15.06
N GLY A 290 -7.21 2.60 15.88
CA GLY A 290 -5.81 2.94 15.66
C GLY A 290 -4.97 1.69 15.85
N VAL A 291 -4.36 1.55 17.03
CA VAL A 291 -3.64 0.32 17.43
C VAL A 291 -4.61 -0.84 17.63
N GLU A 292 -5.82 -0.57 18.13
CA GLU A 292 -6.90 -1.53 18.30
C GLU A 292 -8.12 -1.09 17.49
N GLY A 293 -8.80 -2.07 16.88
CA GLY A 293 -10.10 -1.88 16.26
C GLY A 293 -11.19 -1.54 17.28
N ARG A 294 -12.14 -0.71 16.85
CA ARG A 294 -13.28 -0.24 17.64
C ARG A 294 -14.59 -0.50 16.93
N VAL A 295 -15.60 -0.96 17.67
CA VAL A 295 -17.00 -1.00 17.24
C VAL A 295 -17.83 -0.30 18.32
N LEU A 296 -18.31 0.90 18.00
CA LEU A 296 -19.01 1.78 18.91
C LEU A 296 -20.51 1.73 18.65
N SER A 297 -21.29 1.60 19.71
CA SER A 297 -22.72 1.85 19.65
C SER A 297 -22.99 3.32 19.96
N LEU A 298 -23.59 4.04 19.00
CA LEU A 298 -23.87 5.48 19.12
C LEU A 298 -25.26 5.76 19.71
N ALA A 299 -26.03 4.72 20.05
CA ALA A 299 -27.27 4.86 20.80
C ALA A 299 -26.98 5.06 22.31
N PRO A 300 -27.71 5.94 23.03
CA PRO A 300 -27.33 6.39 24.39
C PRO A 300 -27.27 5.31 25.50
N THR A 301 -27.75 4.10 25.25
CA THR A 301 -27.92 3.05 26.27
C THR A 301 -27.29 1.71 25.90
N ALA A 302 -26.68 1.58 24.73
CA ALA A 302 -26.13 0.31 24.25
C ALA A 302 -24.61 0.26 24.47
N ALA A 303 -24.14 -0.87 24.98
CA ALA A 303 -22.71 -1.10 25.21
C ALA A 303 -21.96 -1.18 23.86
N ASN A 304 -20.70 -0.76 23.88
CA ASN A 304 -19.81 -0.98 22.74
C ASN A 304 -19.56 -2.47 22.56
N LEU A 305 -19.37 -2.89 21.30
CA LEU A 305 -19.03 -4.26 20.97
C LEU A 305 -17.50 -4.36 20.91
N SER A 306 -16.91 -5.36 21.56
CA SER A 306 -15.46 -5.53 21.55
C SER A 306 -15.07 -6.99 21.69
N ILE A 307 -14.00 -7.38 20.99
CA ILE A 307 -13.19 -8.53 21.34
C ILE A 307 -11.74 -8.07 21.58
N PRO A 308 -10.96 -8.75 22.44
CA PRO A 308 -9.57 -8.37 22.68
C PRO A 308 -8.74 -8.37 21.40
N ALA A 309 -7.84 -7.39 21.26
CA ALA A 309 -6.84 -7.32 20.18
C ALA A 309 -7.42 -7.31 18.76
N LEU A 310 -8.49 -6.55 18.52
CA LEU A 310 -9.00 -6.31 17.17
C LEU A 310 -7.99 -5.58 16.30
N PRO A 311 -7.77 -6.01 15.04
CA PRO A 311 -7.05 -5.20 14.07
C PRO A 311 -7.91 -3.99 13.66
N LEU A 312 -7.36 -3.10 12.83
CA LEU A 312 -8.08 -1.96 12.27
C LEU A 312 -9.39 -2.41 11.59
N LEU A 313 -10.52 -1.76 11.91
CA LEU A 313 -11.83 -2.04 11.32
C LEU A 313 -12.26 -0.87 10.44
N GLN A 314 -12.81 -1.17 9.27
CA GLN A 314 -13.08 -0.17 8.24
C GLN A 314 -14.52 -0.21 7.73
N GLY A 315 -15.13 -1.40 7.60
CA GLY A 315 -16.51 -1.54 7.13
C GLY A 315 -17.44 -2.04 8.23
N VAL A 316 -18.67 -1.52 8.27
CA VAL A 316 -19.76 -2.06 9.11
C VAL A 316 -21.10 -1.92 8.40
N THR A 317 -21.94 -2.94 8.54
CA THR A 317 -23.33 -2.95 8.09
C THR A 317 -24.18 -3.79 9.06
N PHE A 318 -25.50 -3.71 8.94
CA PHE A 318 -26.41 -4.63 9.58
C PHE A 318 -26.86 -5.73 8.61
N GLY A 319 -27.05 -6.93 9.15
CA GLY A 319 -27.70 -8.04 8.47
C GLY A 319 -29.23 -8.02 8.62
N LEU A 320 -29.88 -9.08 8.14
CA LEU A 320 -31.34 -9.19 8.10
C LEU A 320 -31.99 -9.29 9.49
N GLN A 321 -31.25 -9.76 10.50
CA GLN A 321 -31.71 -9.85 11.89
C GLN A 321 -31.19 -8.68 12.73
N GLU A 322 -30.75 -7.62 12.05
CA GLU A 322 -30.06 -6.48 12.64
C GLU A 322 -28.77 -6.85 13.38
N GLU A 323 -28.16 -7.98 13.05
CA GLU A 323 -26.84 -8.32 13.57
C GLU A 323 -25.75 -7.50 12.86
N ALA A 324 -24.77 -6.99 13.60
CA ALA A 324 -23.65 -6.29 12.99
C ALA A 324 -22.77 -7.24 12.18
N TRP A 325 -22.36 -6.80 10.99
CA TRP A 325 -21.31 -7.39 10.18
C TRP A 325 -20.19 -6.37 10.01
N VAL A 326 -18.96 -6.77 10.31
CA VAL A 326 -17.80 -5.86 10.36
C VAL A 326 -16.65 -6.44 9.54
N SER A 327 -15.93 -5.57 8.82
CA SER A 327 -14.75 -5.93 8.05
C SER A 327 -13.55 -5.03 8.38
N GLY A 328 -12.34 -5.53 8.14
CA GLY A 328 -11.12 -4.76 8.40
C GLY A 328 -9.84 -5.42 7.92
N ALA A 329 -8.73 -4.98 8.53
CA ALA A 329 -7.38 -5.38 8.16
C ALA A 329 -7.19 -6.91 8.26
N PHE A 330 -6.26 -7.41 7.44
CA PHE A 330 -5.93 -8.83 7.35
C PHE A 330 -7.10 -9.73 6.94
N GLY A 331 -8.05 -9.20 6.17
CA GLY A 331 -9.24 -9.94 5.73
C GLY A 331 -10.23 -10.25 6.86
N THR A 332 -10.17 -9.50 7.96
CA THR A 332 -11.05 -9.71 9.12
C THR A 332 -12.51 -9.58 8.71
N ILE A 333 -13.33 -10.56 9.07
CA ILE A 333 -14.80 -10.52 9.01
C ILE A 333 -15.34 -10.95 10.37
N LEU A 334 -16.19 -10.11 10.97
CA LEU A 334 -16.86 -10.38 12.24
C LEU A 334 -18.37 -10.32 12.06
N ARG A 335 -19.08 -11.07 12.88
CA ARG A 335 -20.54 -11.05 12.97
C ARG A 335 -20.97 -10.92 14.43
N GLU A 336 -22.03 -10.17 14.69
CA GLU A 336 -22.68 -10.13 16.00
C GLU A 336 -23.53 -11.40 16.21
N GLU A 337 -23.26 -12.12 17.29
CA GLU A 337 -24.04 -13.28 17.72
C GLU A 337 -24.32 -13.16 19.22
N ALA A 338 -25.60 -13.24 19.60
CA ALA A 338 -26.04 -13.11 20.99
C ALA A 338 -25.52 -11.85 21.75
N GLY A 339 -25.21 -10.78 21.02
CA GLY A 339 -24.72 -9.50 21.57
C GLY A 339 -23.20 -9.37 21.63
N ASP A 340 -22.45 -10.39 21.21
CA ASP A 340 -20.99 -10.37 21.12
C ASP A 340 -20.52 -10.43 19.65
N LEU A 341 -19.37 -9.83 19.35
CA LEU A 341 -18.75 -10.00 18.04
C LEU A 341 -17.95 -11.30 18.01
N VAL A 342 -18.22 -12.13 17.02
CA VAL A 342 -17.48 -13.38 16.78
C VAL A 342 -16.77 -13.33 15.42
N PRO A 343 -15.52 -13.81 15.33
CA PRO A 343 -14.86 -13.97 14.04
C PRO A 343 -15.58 -14.96 13.14
N VAL A 344 -15.67 -14.62 11.85
CA VAL A 344 -16.17 -15.52 10.80
C VAL A 344 -14.98 -16.01 10.00
N ALA A 345 -14.83 -17.33 9.90
CA ALA A 345 -13.78 -17.95 9.09
C ALA A 345 -14.34 -18.29 7.70
N PRO A 346 -14.02 -17.53 6.64
CA PRO A 346 -14.50 -17.83 5.30
C PRO A 346 -13.85 -19.10 4.70
N GLY A 347 -12.77 -19.61 5.31
CA GLY A 347 -12.02 -20.75 4.78
C GLY A 347 -11.25 -20.43 3.50
N LEU A 348 -11.01 -19.15 3.24
CA LEU A 348 -10.31 -18.61 2.08
C LEU A 348 -9.13 -17.75 2.55
N GLU A 349 -8.04 -17.77 1.79
CA GLU A 349 -6.98 -16.78 1.95
C GLU A 349 -7.40 -15.51 1.23
N VAL A 350 -7.63 -14.43 1.98
CA VAL A 350 -8.02 -13.13 1.42
C VAL A 350 -6.73 -12.35 1.11
N PRO A 351 -6.38 -12.14 -0.18
CA PRO A 351 -5.21 -11.36 -0.53
C PRO A 351 -5.41 -9.87 -0.23
N GLY A 352 -4.30 -9.15 -0.04
CA GLY A 352 -4.29 -7.71 0.23
C GLY A 352 -4.15 -7.38 1.72
N GLU A 353 -4.06 -6.09 2.01
CA GLU A 353 -3.86 -5.56 3.35
C GLU A 353 -5.14 -5.57 4.20
N SER A 354 -6.31 -5.34 3.58
CA SER A 354 -7.57 -5.14 4.31
C SER A 354 -8.82 -5.31 3.46
N LEU A 355 -9.94 -5.60 4.11
CA LEU A 355 -11.30 -5.41 3.60
C LEU A 355 -11.84 -4.05 4.09
N HIS A 356 -12.01 -3.11 3.17
CA HIS A 356 -12.34 -1.72 3.45
C HIS A 356 -13.84 -1.48 3.69
N ALA A 357 -14.71 -2.22 2.99
CA ALA A 357 -16.16 -2.06 3.08
C ALA A 357 -16.87 -3.42 3.10
N ILE A 358 -18.05 -3.43 3.71
CA ILE A 358 -18.92 -4.61 3.81
C ILE A 358 -20.38 -4.20 3.66
N TRP A 359 -21.15 -5.02 2.96
CA TRP A 359 -22.58 -4.86 2.72
C TRP A 359 -23.27 -6.23 2.81
N VAL A 360 -24.51 -6.25 3.29
CA VAL A 360 -25.34 -7.46 3.34
C VAL A 360 -26.56 -7.23 2.46
N ASP A 361 -26.75 -8.12 1.49
CA ASP A 361 -27.87 -8.03 0.56
C ASP A 361 -29.20 -8.49 1.20
N PRO A 362 -30.35 -8.17 0.59
CA PRO A 362 -31.66 -8.58 1.12
C PRO A 362 -31.92 -10.09 1.20
N ALA A 363 -31.12 -10.93 0.54
CA ALA A 363 -31.17 -12.39 0.67
C ALA A 363 -30.24 -12.92 1.77
N GLY A 364 -29.44 -12.05 2.39
CA GLY A 364 -28.50 -12.38 3.45
C GLY A 364 -27.10 -12.73 2.96
N GLY A 365 -26.78 -12.46 1.69
CA GLY A 365 -25.42 -12.58 1.18
C GLY A 365 -24.52 -11.45 1.65
N VAL A 366 -23.28 -11.81 2.01
CA VAL A 366 -22.31 -10.88 2.59
C VAL A 366 -21.28 -10.53 1.53
N TRP A 367 -21.15 -9.25 1.23
CA TRP A 367 -20.26 -8.71 0.22
C TRP A 367 -19.22 -7.83 0.90
N SER A 368 -17.93 -8.11 0.72
CA SER A 368 -16.88 -7.27 1.26
C SER A 368 -15.77 -7.04 0.24
N VAL A 369 -15.30 -5.80 0.16
CA VAL A 369 -14.29 -5.38 -0.82
C VAL A 369 -13.09 -4.73 -0.15
N GLY A 370 -11.93 -4.86 -0.78
CA GLY A 370 -10.69 -4.32 -0.24
C GLY A 370 -9.50 -4.44 -1.19
N GLY A 371 -8.32 -4.68 -0.63
CA GLY A 371 -7.05 -4.86 -1.34
C GLY A 371 -5.90 -4.25 -0.54
N ASN A 372 -4.91 -3.67 -1.22
CA ASN A 372 -3.89 -2.82 -0.59
C ASN A 372 -4.45 -1.41 -0.36
N VAL A 373 -5.35 -1.32 0.63
CA VAL A 373 -6.17 -0.13 0.91
C VAL A 373 -5.79 0.57 2.21
N ILE A 374 -4.72 0.11 2.86
CA ILE A 374 -4.09 0.80 4.01
C ILE A 374 -2.91 1.64 3.51
N SER A 375 -2.17 1.13 2.55
CA SER A 375 -1.08 1.85 1.90
C SER A 375 -1.59 2.79 0.80
N ALA A 376 -0.73 3.73 0.40
CA ALA A 376 -1.00 4.63 -0.71
C ALA A 376 -0.94 3.95 -2.09
N ALA A 377 -0.62 2.64 -2.14
CA ALA A 377 -0.59 1.88 -3.38
C ALA A 377 -1.98 1.78 -4.00
N LEU A 378 -3.01 1.53 -3.17
CA LEU A 378 -4.41 1.42 -3.60
C LEU A 378 -4.56 0.48 -4.81
N ASP A 379 -3.94 -0.70 -4.74
CA ASP A 379 -3.93 -1.74 -5.77
C ASP A 379 -4.41 -3.09 -5.20
N ARG A 380 -4.29 -4.16 -6.00
CA ARG A 380 -4.54 -5.56 -5.57
C ARG A 380 -5.96 -5.76 -5.01
N GLY A 381 -6.96 -5.20 -5.69
CA GLY A 381 -8.34 -5.20 -5.24
C GLY A 381 -8.93 -6.60 -5.10
N VAL A 382 -9.72 -6.79 -4.04
CA VAL A 382 -10.35 -8.08 -3.71
C VAL A 382 -11.84 -7.88 -3.43
N LEU A 383 -12.65 -8.85 -3.84
CA LEU A 383 -14.05 -9.00 -3.45
C LEU A 383 -14.25 -10.39 -2.86
N VAL A 384 -14.75 -10.42 -1.64
CA VAL A 384 -15.16 -11.63 -0.91
C VAL A 384 -16.69 -11.66 -0.87
N HIS A 385 -17.27 -12.81 -1.21
CA HIS A 385 -18.73 -12.99 -1.15
C HIS A 385 -19.10 -14.28 -0.41
N GLY A 386 -19.92 -14.15 0.63
CA GLY A 386 -20.55 -15.26 1.36
C GLY A 386 -22.00 -15.43 0.93
N ALA A 387 -22.28 -16.41 0.06
CA ALA A 387 -23.61 -16.65 -0.48
C ALA A 387 -24.47 -17.52 0.46
N PRO A 388 -25.76 -17.19 0.69
CA PRO A 388 -26.69 -18.10 1.34
C PRO A 388 -26.90 -19.37 0.51
N SER A 389 -27.26 -20.47 1.17
CA SER A 389 -27.54 -21.74 0.48
C SER A 389 -28.63 -21.57 -0.58
N GLY A 390 -28.33 -21.94 -1.83
CA GLY A 390 -29.25 -21.85 -2.96
C GLY A 390 -29.22 -20.52 -3.73
N VAL A 391 -28.46 -19.53 -3.25
CA VAL A 391 -28.14 -18.32 -4.01
C VAL A 391 -26.91 -18.60 -4.88
N ARG A 392 -26.97 -18.23 -6.16
CA ARG A 392 -25.85 -18.41 -7.09
C ARG A 392 -24.74 -17.42 -6.71
N ALA A 393 -23.54 -17.92 -6.47
CA ALA A 393 -22.37 -17.06 -6.33
C ALA A 393 -22.13 -16.26 -7.63
N PRO A 394 -21.72 -14.99 -7.54
CA PRO A 394 -21.44 -14.18 -8.71
C PRO A 394 -20.30 -14.80 -9.52
N ALA A 395 -20.28 -14.50 -10.82
CA ALA A 395 -19.21 -14.97 -11.70
C ALA A 395 -17.86 -14.42 -11.23
N LEU A 396 -16.79 -15.19 -11.45
CA LEU A 396 -15.43 -14.69 -11.30
C LEU A 396 -15.24 -13.56 -12.32
N LEU A 397 -14.74 -12.42 -11.85
CA LEU A 397 -14.29 -11.33 -12.70
C LEU A 397 -12.77 -11.31 -12.64
N GLU A 398 -12.15 -11.75 -13.72
CA GLU A 398 -10.71 -11.60 -13.90
C GLU A 398 -10.39 -10.14 -14.19
N ALA A 399 -9.27 -9.65 -13.63
CA ALA A 399 -8.76 -8.35 -13.98
C ALA A 399 -8.60 -8.26 -15.51
N PRO A 400 -8.95 -7.13 -16.15
CA PRO A 400 -8.65 -6.96 -17.56
C PRO A 400 -7.15 -7.18 -17.75
N GLU A 401 -6.76 -8.08 -18.66
CA GLU A 401 -5.36 -8.23 -19.04
C GLU A 401 -4.86 -6.83 -19.41
N PRO A 402 -3.72 -6.38 -18.87
CA PRO A 402 -3.19 -5.08 -19.25
C PRO A 402 -2.99 -5.11 -20.76
N GLU A 403 -3.71 -4.26 -21.49
CA GLU A 403 -3.41 -4.02 -22.90
C GLU A 403 -1.97 -3.49 -22.94
N ALA A 404 -1.03 -4.38 -23.28
CA ALA A 404 0.37 -4.07 -23.29
C ALA A 404 0.65 -3.13 -24.47
N GLU A 405 0.60 -1.82 -24.23
CA GLU A 405 1.36 -0.91 -25.08
C GLU A 405 2.82 -1.41 -25.09
N PRO A 406 3.46 -1.49 -26.27
CA PRO A 406 4.82 -1.98 -26.35
C PRO A 406 5.70 -1.13 -25.44
N VAL A 407 6.29 -1.74 -24.41
CA VAL A 407 7.09 -1.03 -23.43
C VAL A 407 8.22 -0.28 -24.15
N GLN A 408 8.12 1.05 -24.20
CA GLN A 408 9.09 1.88 -24.90
C GLN A 408 10.19 2.33 -23.95
N CYS A 409 11.39 2.46 -24.50
CA CYS A 409 12.43 3.15 -23.75
C CYS A 409 12.21 4.68 -23.81
N THR A 410 11.93 5.29 -22.66
CA THR A 410 11.67 6.73 -22.53
C THR A 410 12.92 7.56 -22.18
N THR A 411 14.11 6.93 -22.03
CA THR A 411 15.35 7.70 -21.80
C THR A 411 15.70 8.55 -23.04
N PRO A 412 16.20 9.78 -22.87
CA PRO A 412 16.73 10.55 -24.00
C PRO A 412 17.85 9.78 -24.71
N ARG A 413 17.92 9.91 -26.04
CA ARG A 413 18.98 9.27 -26.83
C ARG A 413 20.35 9.82 -26.40
N PRO A 414 21.36 8.97 -26.15
CA PRO A 414 22.69 9.45 -25.79
C PRO A 414 23.35 10.22 -26.94
N ASP A 415 24.09 11.27 -26.60
CA ASP A 415 24.92 12.00 -27.57
C ASP A 415 26.22 11.23 -27.82
N LEU A 416 26.21 10.42 -28.87
CA LEU A 416 27.34 9.55 -29.25
C LEU A 416 28.59 10.34 -29.71
N GLY A 417 28.46 11.63 -30.03
CA GLY A 417 29.57 12.47 -30.46
C GLY A 417 30.28 13.17 -29.30
N ALA A 418 29.56 13.45 -28.20
CA ALA A 418 30.08 14.19 -27.06
C ALA A 418 30.33 13.35 -25.81
N TRP A 419 29.66 12.20 -25.65
CA TRP A 419 29.72 11.42 -24.40
C TRP A 419 30.67 10.23 -24.51
N SER A 420 31.38 9.93 -23.43
CA SER A 420 32.13 8.68 -23.30
C SER A 420 31.17 7.50 -23.10
N VAL A 421 31.59 6.30 -23.49
CA VAL A 421 30.82 5.05 -23.25
C VAL A 421 30.51 4.86 -21.76
N ALA A 422 31.46 5.19 -20.89
CA ALA A 422 31.23 5.15 -19.45
C ALA A 422 30.11 6.10 -19.00
N ARG A 423 30.06 7.32 -19.55
CA ARG A 423 28.96 8.25 -19.27
C ARG A 423 27.63 7.70 -19.77
N ILE A 424 27.59 7.17 -20.99
CA ILE A 424 26.37 6.64 -21.60
C ILE A 424 25.77 5.54 -20.71
N TRP A 425 26.56 4.55 -20.31
CA TRP A 425 26.08 3.47 -19.44
C TRP A 425 25.74 3.94 -18.01
N ASN A 426 26.41 4.98 -17.50
CA ASN A 426 26.03 5.59 -16.23
C ASN A 426 24.66 6.30 -16.31
N GLU A 427 24.38 7.01 -17.40
CA GLU A 427 23.05 7.63 -17.61
C GLU A 427 21.95 6.57 -17.74
N GLU A 428 22.25 5.44 -18.37
CA GLU A 428 21.33 4.30 -18.43
C GLU A 428 21.10 3.66 -17.04
N ALA A 429 22.16 3.53 -16.22
CA ALA A 429 22.04 3.11 -14.82
C ALA A 429 21.15 4.07 -14.01
N LEU A 430 21.36 5.39 -14.14
CA LEU A 430 20.53 6.41 -13.51
C LEU A 430 19.09 6.40 -14.02
N GLY A 431 18.90 6.11 -15.32
CA GLY A 431 17.58 5.88 -15.91
C GLY A 431 16.84 4.72 -15.26
N ALA A 432 17.53 3.60 -15.04
CA ALA A 432 16.95 2.42 -14.39
C ALA A 432 16.60 2.68 -12.91
N ILE A 433 17.44 3.43 -12.18
CA ILE A 433 17.15 3.87 -10.81
C ILE A 433 15.86 4.69 -10.75
N ARG A 434 15.64 5.60 -11.71
CA ARG A 434 14.42 6.43 -11.77
C ARG A 434 13.15 5.62 -12.05
N ARG A 435 13.26 4.42 -12.63
CA ARG A 435 12.13 3.52 -12.93
C ARG A 435 11.85 2.50 -11.83
N ALA A 436 12.87 2.18 -11.03
CA ALA A 436 12.78 1.20 -9.94
C ALA A 436 12.17 1.79 -8.67
N LEU A 437 11.79 0.91 -7.73
CA LEU A 437 11.39 1.33 -6.38
C LEU A 437 12.54 2.06 -5.67
N PRO A 438 12.24 3.01 -4.76
CA PRO A 438 13.27 3.70 -3.98
C PRO A 438 14.02 2.76 -3.03
N GLU A 439 15.20 2.28 -3.44
CA GLU A 439 16.07 1.39 -2.66
C GLU A 439 17.50 1.97 -2.59
N PRO A 440 17.76 3.04 -1.81
CA PRO A 440 19.00 3.83 -1.93
C PRO A 440 20.29 3.02 -1.77
N THR A 441 20.32 2.05 -0.86
CA THR A 441 21.49 1.19 -0.61
C THR A 441 21.73 0.20 -1.75
N VAL A 442 20.67 -0.37 -2.31
CA VAL A 442 20.73 -1.27 -3.48
C VAL A 442 21.19 -0.50 -4.72
N HIS A 443 20.62 0.68 -4.96
CA HIS A 443 20.98 1.51 -6.12
C HIS A 443 22.42 2.05 -6.04
N ALA A 444 22.88 2.46 -4.86
CA ALA A 444 24.27 2.87 -4.65
C ALA A 444 25.27 1.73 -4.97
N ARG A 445 24.93 0.51 -4.54
CA ARG A 445 25.69 -0.71 -4.87
C ARG A 445 25.72 -0.98 -6.37
N ASN A 446 24.58 -0.87 -7.06
CA ASN A 446 24.50 -1.09 -8.50
C ASN A 446 25.37 -0.09 -9.28
N LEU A 447 25.37 1.19 -8.90
CA LEU A 447 26.24 2.21 -9.51
C LEU A 447 27.73 1.88 -9.32
N TYR A 448 28.11 1.39 -8.13
CA TYR A 448 29.47 0.94 -7.86
C TYR A 448 29.86 -0.23 -8.76
N HIS A 449 29.01 -1.26 -8.88
CA HIS A 449 29.30 -2.44 -9.72
C HIS A 449 29.43 -2.10 -11.21
N VAL A 450 28.59 -1.20 -11.72
CA VAL A 450 28.69 -0.74 -13.11
C VAL A 450 29.98 0.04 -13.33
N SER A 451 30.33 0.93 -12.41
CA SER A 451 31.59 1.69 -12.47
C SER A 451 32.81 0.78 -12.47
N LEU A 452 32.77 -0.28 -11.65
CA LEU A 452 33.80 -1.29 -11.56
C LEU A 452 33.94 -2.10 -12.85
N ALA A 453 32.83 -2.59 -13.41
CA ALA A 453 32.84 -3.32 -14.67
C ALA A 453 33.37 -2.46 -15.83
N LEU A 454 32.99 -1.17 -15.88
CA LEU A 454 33.50 -0.21 -16.86
C LEU A 454 35.01 0.04 -16.69
N HIS A 455 35.49 0.14 -15.45
CA HIS A 455 36.90 0.32 -15.15
C HIS A 455 37.73 -0.89 -15.58
N ASP A 456 37.32 -2.10 -15.20
CA ASP A 456 38.06 -3.33 -15.52
C ASP A 456 38.09 -3.58 -17.03
N ALA A 457 36.99 -3.30 -17.73
CA ALA A 457 36.95 -3.38 -19.19
C ALA A 457 37.80 -2.31 -19.89
N TRP A 458 37.99 -1.13 -19.28
CA TRP A 458 38.92 -0.13 -19.78
C TRP A 458 40.38 -0.56 -19.54
N ALA A 459 40.69 -1.09 -18.35
CA ALA A 459 42.02 -1.53 -17.97
C ALA A 459 42.54 -2.70 -18.83
N ALA A 460 41.65 -3.59 -19.28
CA ALA A 460 41.97 -4.69 -20.21
C ALA A 460 42.55 -4.23 -21.57
N TRP A 461 42.58 -2.93 -21.88
CA TRP A 461 43.21 -2.36 -23.09
C TRP A 461 44.33 -1.37 -22.77
N GLU A 462 44.79 -1.32 -21.52
CA GLU A 462 45.82 -0.39 -21.07
C GLU A 462 46.99 -1.21 -20.46
N PRO A 463 48.12 -1.38 -21.18
CA PRO A 463 49.19 -2.32 -20.82
C PRO A 463 49.81 -2.14 -19.42
N GLU A 464 49.67 -0.97 -18.81
CA GLU A 464 50.19 -0.64 -17.48
C GLU A 464 49.10 -0.60 -16.39
N ARG A 465 47.88 -1.04 -16.69
CA ARG A 465 46.75 -1.02 -15.76
C ARG A 465 46.24 -2.44 -15.51
N GLU A 466 45.92 -2.72 -14.25
CA GLU A 466 45.27 -3.96 -13.84
C GLU A 466 43.82 -3.66 -13.45
N GLY A 467 42.90 -4.55 -13.83
CA GLY A 467 41.54 -4.54 -13.31
C GLY A 467 41.49 -4.95 -11.84
N LEU A 468 40.45 -4.51 -11.14
CA LEU A 468 40.30 -4.76 -9.70
C LEU A 468 39.73 -6.15 -9.40
N ILE A 469 38.82 -6.65 -10.25
CA ILE A 469 38.20 -7.97 -10.13
C ILE A 469 38.69 -8.91 -11.23
N HIS A 470 38.80 -8.42 -12.47
CA HIS A 470 39.30 -9.18 -13.61
C HIS A 470 40.68 -8.67 -14.03
N ALA A 471 41.72 -9.47 -13.80
CA ALA A 471 43.11 -9.11 -14.13
C ALA A 471 43.70 -10.06 -15.18
N GLY A 472 44.44 -9.51 -16.15
CA GLY A 472 45.42 -10.27 -16.94
C GLY A 472 45.15 -10.50 -18.42
N GLU A 473 44.09 -9.97 -19.01
CA GLU A 473 43.80 -10.15 -20.44
C GLU A 473 43.91 -8.81 -21.19
N ILE A 474 45.01 -8.61 -21.91
CA ILE A 474 45.17 -7.47 -22.81
C ILE A 474 44.47 -7.80 -24.13
N GLY A 475 43.37 -7.12 -24.42
CA GLY A 475 42.64 -7.31 -25.67
C GLY A 475 43.49 -6.96 -26.89
N ALA A 476 43.40 -7.79 -27.94
CA ALA A 476 44.00 -7.47 -29.23
C ALA A 476 43.13 -6.44 -29.94
N GLY A 477 43.47 -5.14 -29.87
CA GLY A 477 42.64 -4.13 -30.50
C GLY A 477 42.92 -2.69 -30.10
N GLY A 478 42.04 -1.80 -30.56
CA GLY A 478 42.14 -0.36 -30.35
C GLY A 478 41.00 0.22 -29.51
N ALA A 479 40.83 1.55 -29.57
CA ALA A 479 39.82 2.25 -28.80
C ALA A 479 38.36 1.81 -29.10
N SER A 480 38.09 1.23 -30.28
CA SER A 480 36.77 0.69 -30.62
C SER A 480 36.46 -0.59 -29.86
N ASP A 481 37.42 -1.51 -29.79
CA ASP A 481 37.29 -2.78 -29.08
C ASP A 481 37.12 -2.54 -27.58
N ARG A 482 37.90 -1.62 -27.02
CA ARG A 482 37.73 -1.18 -25.63
C ARG A 482 36.32 -0.67 -25.34
N ARG A 483 35.76 0.16 -26.23
CA ARG A 483 34.38 0.69 -26.08
C ARG A 483 33.33 -0.42 -26.15
N ALA A 484 33.52 -1.40 -27.03
CA ALA A 484 32.63 -2.55 -27.14
C ALA A 484 32.70 -3.43 -25.87
N ALA A 485 33.90 -3.72 -25.36
CA ALA A 485 34.09 -4.50 -24.14
C ALA A 485 33.48 -3.81 -22.91
N MET A 486 33.70 -2.50 -22.75
CA MET A 486 33.05 -1.69 -21.71
C MET A 486 31.53 -1.78 -21.79
N SER A 487 30.97 -1.80 -23.00
CA SER A 487 29.53 -1.87 -23.21
C SER A 487 28.94 -3.22 -22.87
N HIS A 488 29.58 -4.32 -23.27
CA HIS A 488 29.16 -5.67 -22.86
C HIS A 488 29.26 -5.84 -21.34
N ALA A 489 30.36 -5.39 -20.72
CA ALA A 489 30.55 -5.49 -19.27
C ALA A 489 29.45 -4.74 -18.49
N ALA A 490 29.17 -3.49 -18.86
CA ALA A 490 28.10 -2.71 -18.24
C ALA A 490 26.71 -3.31 -18.48
N LEU A 491 26.43 -3.74 -19.72
CA LEU A 491 25.15 -4.35 -20.09
C LEU A 491 24.86 -5.61 -19.26
N ARG A 492 25.84 -6.50 -19.06
CA ARG A 492 25.67 -7.70 -18.23
C ARG A 492 25.35 -7.38 -16.78
N VAL A 493 26.08 -6.43 -16.18
CA VAL A 493 25.81 -5.99 -14.81
C VAL A 493 24.41 -5.37 -14.71
N LEU A 494 24.06 -4.44 -15.59
CA LEU A 494 22.78 -3.74 -15.55
C LEU A 494 21.57 -4.66 -15.79
N GLU A 495 21.67 -5.57 -16.76
CA GLU A 495 20.67 -6.61 -16.99
C GLU A 495 20.43 -7.45 -15.73
N HIS A 496 21.51 -7.89 -15.09
CA HIS A 496 21.41 -8.70 -13.87
C HIS A 496 20.72 -7.95 -12.73
N ARG A 497 21.07 -6.67 -12.53
CA ARG A 497 20.58 -5.88 -11.39
C ARG A 497 19.14 -5.38 -11.54
N TYR A 498 18.69 -5.11 -12.77
CA TYR A 498 17.41 -4.43 -13.02
C TYR A 498 16.33 -5.28 -13.68
N ARG A 499 16.64 -6.47 -14.23
CA ARG A 499 15.64 -7.30 -14.92
C ARG A 499 14.43 -7.64 -14.06
N GLN A 500 14.64 -7.95 -12.78
CA GLN A 500 13.59 -8.34 -11.83
C GLN A 500 13.06 -7.18 -10.98
N ARG A 501 13.45 -5.94 -11.29
CA ARG A 501 12.98 -4.74 -10.56
C ARG A 501 11.71 -4.20 -11.18
N THR A 502 10.95 -3.42 -10.42
CA THR A 502 9.90 -2.55 -10.96
C THR A 502 10.47 -1.69 -12.09
N GLY A 503 9.77 -1.62 -13.23
CA GLY A 503 10.29 -0.95 -14.43
C GLY A 503 11.45 -1.67 -15.13
N GLY A 504 11.67 -2.95 -14.81
CA GLY A 504 12.75 -3.78 -15.35
C GLY A 504 12.65 -3.99 -16.86
N GLU A 505 11.45 -4.30 -17.37
CA GLU A 505 11.21 -4.48 -18.81
C GLU A 505 11.57 -3.22 -19.61
N ALA A 506 11.11 -2.04 -19.16
CA ALA A 506 11.47 -0.76 -19.77
C ALA A 506 12.98 -0.49 -19.72
N SER A 507 13.63 -0.92 -18.63
CA SER A 507 15.09 -0.82 -18.50
C SER A 507 15.81 -1.73 -19.48
N MET A 508 15.36 -2.97 -19.68
CA MET A 508 15.96 -3.88 -20.67
C MET A 508 15.87 -3.28 -22.07
N ARG A 509 14.70 -2.74 -22.45
CA ARG A 509 14.51 -2.03 -23.73
C ARG A 509 15.46 -0.85 -23.90
N CYS A 510 15.70 -0.09 -22.84
CA CYS A 510 16.66 1.01 -22.86
C CYS A 510 18.10 0.54 -23.06
N PHE A 511 18.47 -0.55 -22.40
CA PHE A 511 19.81 -1.12 -22.52
C PHE A 511 20.05 -1.74 -23.91
N GLU A 512 19.08 -2.49 -24.44
CA GLU A 512 19.09 -3.05 -25.81
C GLU A 512 19.25 -1.96 -26.86
N ARG A 513 18.45 -0.89 -26.75
CA ARG A 513 18.53 0.26 -27.65
C ARG A 513 19.89 0.94 -27.56
N THR A 514 20.42 1.13 -26.36
CA THR A 514 21.72 1.77 -26.15
C THR A 514 22.87 0.92 -26.71
N ALA A 515 22.85 -0.39 -26.49
CA ALA A 515 23.81 -1.32 -27.07
C ALA A 515 23.80 -1.25 -28.60
N THR A 516 22.61 -1.31 -29.21
CA THR A 516 22.42 -1.19 -30.65
C THR A 516 22.97 0.14 -31.20
N LEU A 517 22.72 1.25 -30.50
CA LEU A 517 23.24 2.58 -30.85
C LEU A 517 24.77 2.66 -30.79
N LEU A 518 25.39 1.91 -29.87
CA LEU A 518 26.83 1.81 -29.73
C LEU A 518 27.47 0.82 -30.73
N GLY A 519 26.66 0.17 -31.57
CA GLY A 519 27.13 -0.84 -32.54
C GLY A 519 27.49 -2.18 -31.89
N VAL A 520 26.92 -2.46 -30.72
CA VAL A 520 27.14 -3.66 -29.93
C VAL A 520 25.91 -4.55 -29.99
N ASP A 521 26.09 -5.85 -30.25
CA ASP A 521 25.01 -6.83 -30.22
C ASP A 521 24.59 -7.08 -28.75
N PRO A 522 23.36 -6.70 -28.34
CA PRO A 522 22.90 -6.93 -26.99
C PRO A 522 22.74 -8.41 -26.66
N ASP A 523 22.59 -9.28 -27.66
CA ASP A 523 22.32 -10.72 -27.51
C ASP A 523 23.58 -11.59 -27.43
N GLU A 524 24.75 -11.05 -27.79
CA GLU A 524 26.03 -11.75 -27.67
C GLU A 524 26.36 -12.06 -26.19
N ARG A 525 26.52 -13.35 -25.86
CA ARG A 525 26.79 -13.88 -24.50
C ARG A 525 28.09 -14.68 -24.39
N ARG A 526 28.81 -14.91 -25.50
CA ARG A 526 30.03 -15.72 -25.50
C ARG A 526 31.06 -15.13 -24.55
N MET A 527 31.72 -16.02 -23.81
CA MET A 527 32.79 -15.71 -22.85
C MET A 527 34.13 -16.34 -23.25
N GLU A 528 34.23 -17.02 -24.38
CA GLU A 528 35.45 -17.66 -24.88
C GLU A 528 36.08 -16.79 -25.98
N GLY A 529 37.40 -16.56 -25.95
CA GLY A 529 38.15 -15.77 -26.94
C GLY A 529 38.66 -14.42 -26.44
N ASP A 530 39.56 -13.79 -27.21
CA ASP A 530 40.30 -12.58 -26.81
C ASP A 530 39.77 -11.29 -27.47
N ASP A 531 38.57 -11.35 -28.05
CA ASP A 531 37.90 -10.22 -28.66
C ASP A 531 37.03 -9.45 -27.66
N ALA A 532 36.68 -8.22 -28.02
CA ALA A 532 35.98 -7.30 -27.12
C ALA A 532 34.69 -7.84 -26.49
N PRO A 533 33.78 -8.52 -27.22
CA PRO A 533 32.59 -9.09 -26.63
C PRO A 533 32.87 -10.15 -25.56
N ALA A 534 33.81 -11.06 -25.83
CA ALA A 534 34.14 -12.13 -24.90
C ALA A 534 34.77 -11.60 -23.62
N ILE A 535 35.74 -10.68 -23.73
CA ILE A 535 36.36 -10.02 -22.58
C ILE A 535 35.30 -9.23 -21.78
N GLY A 536 34.46 -8.43 -22.44
CA GLY A 536 33.42 -7.65 -21.77
C GLY A 536 32.41 -8.53 -21.02
N ASN A 537 31.94 -9.61 -21.64
CA ASN A 537 31.04 -10.57 -21.01
C ASN A 537 31.69 -11.28 -19.79
N ARG A 538 32.97 -11.68 -19.90
CA ARG A 538 33.73 -12.24 -18.77
C ARG A 538 33.82 -11.27 -17.60
N ILE A 539 34.12 -10.00 -17.87
CA ILE A 539 34.23 -8.97 -16.83
C ILE A 539 32.88 -8.75 -16.14
N GLY A 540 31.79 -8.62 -16.91
CA GLY A 540 30.45 -8.49 -16.34
C GLY A 540 30.07 -9.68 -15.46
N ALA A 541 30.36 -10.90 -15.90
CA ALA A 541 30.13 -12.12 -15.12
C ALA A 541 30.99 -12.15 -13.85
N ALA A 542 32.27 -11.80 -13.95
CA ALA A 542 33.20 -11.77 -12.81
C ALA A 542 32.75 -10.77 -11.73
N VAL A 543 32.26 -9.58 -12.12
CA VAL A 543 31.69 -8.60 -11.17
C VAL A 543 30.43 -9.16 -10.52
N ILE A 544 29.52 -9.78 -11.27
CA ILE A 544 28.31 -10.38 -10.68
C ILE A 544 28.70 -11.47 -9.66
N GLU A 545 29.61 -12.37 -10.03
CA GLU A 545 30.04 -13.48 -9.19
C GLU A 545 30.75 -13.01 -7.92
N ALA A 546 31.67 -12.05 -8.03
CA ALA A 546 32.44 -11.53 -6.90
C ALA A 546 31.54 -10.97 -5.79
N PHE A 547 30.38 -10.41 -6.15
CA PHE A 547 29.44 -9.77 -5.22
C PHE A 547 28.19 -10.61 -4.92
N ALA A 548 28.11 -11.85 -5.41
CA ALA A 548 26.96 -12.72 -5.13
C ALA A 548 26.90 -13.20 -3.66
N ARG A 549 28.03 -13.16 -2.94
CA ARG A 549 28.18 -13.72 -1.58
C ARG A 549 28.83 -12.77 -0.57
N ASP A 550 28.70 -11.47 -0.79
CA ASP A 550 29.32 -10.46 0.08
C ASP A 550 28.47 -10.07 1.30
N GLY A 551 27.42 -10.85 1.59
CA GLY A 551 26.52 -10.62 2.72
C GLY A 551 25.33 -9.71 2.41
N ALA A 552 25.20 -9.18 1.20
CA ALA A 552 24.06 -8.34 0.82
C ALA A 552 22.74 -9.10 0.61
N ASN A 553 22.73 -10.44 0.69
CA ASN A 553 21.53 -11.27 0.52
C ASN A 553 20.78 -11.08 -0.81
N GLU A 554 21.47 -10.71 -1.89
CA GLU A 554 20.86 -10.47 -3.21
C GLU A 554 19.99 -11.64 -3.71
N HIS A 555 20.42 -12.89 -3.45
CA HIS A 555 19.69 -14.10 -3.84
C HIS A 555 18.30 -14.27 -3.18
N ILE A 556 18.02 -13.56 -2.09
CA ILE A 556 16.71 -13.49 -1.43
C ILE A 556 16.14 -12.07 -1.48
N ASP A 557 16.51 -11.30 -2.51
CA ASP A 557 16.08 -9.92 -2.73
C ASP A 557 16.43 -9.00 -1.56
N TYR A 558 17.66 -9.11 -1.06
CA TYR A 558 18.22 -8.25 0.01
C TYR A 558 17.49 -8.32 1.36
N LYS A 559 16.58 -9.29 1.53
CA LYS A 559 15.86 -9.52 2.78
C LYS A 559 16.82 -9.89 3.91
N ASP A 560 16.50 -9.43 5.11
CA ASP A 560 17.18 -9.87 6.33
C ASP A 560 16.59 -11.23 6.77
N PRO A 561 17.34 -12.34 6.69
CA PRO A 561 16.85 -13.65 7.08
C PRO A 561 16.69 -13.81 8.60
N THR A 562 17.23 -12.88 9.39
CA THR A 562 17.13 -12.86 10.86
C THR A 562 15.94 -12.05 11.35
N TYR A 563 15.35 -11.21 10.49
CA TYR A 563 14.15 -10.45 10.82
C TYR A 563 12.96 -11.40 10.98
N ARG A 564 12.49 -11.56 12.22
CA ARG A 564 11.23 -12.24 12.56
C ARG A 564 10.27 -11.18 13.06
N PHE A 565 9.08 -11.09 12.47
CA PHE A 565 7.99 -10.35 13.08
C PHE A 565 7.73 -10.95 14.47
N GLY A 566 7.72 -10.11 15.50
CA GLY A 566 7.37 -10.54 16.85
C GLY A 566 5.95 -11.08 16.83
N ASN A 567 5.80 -12.34 17.27
CA ASN A 567 4.52 -13.01 17.47
C ASN A 567 3.65 -12.27 18.49
#